data_AF-E4YQC9-F1
#
_entry.id   AF-E4YQC9-F1
#
_cell.length_a   1.000
_cell.length_b   1.000
_cell.length_c   1.000
_cell.angle_alpha   90.00
_cell.angle_beta   90.00
_cell.angle_gamma   90.00
#
_symmetry.space_group_name_H-M   'P 1'
#
loop_
_entity.id
_entity.type
_entity.pdbx_description
1 polymer ?
#
loop_
_entity_poly.entity_id
_entity_poly.type
_entity_poly.pdbx_seq_one_letter_code
_entity_poly.pdbx_strand_id
1 'polypeptide(L)'
;MKIASLLFAFSNAANVCYNNVGCFTDDPPFSVNGYRPRRLPQSPNDVLTGMFITNSKNRVERAVNWQSVNEGLFETNKKVVVMTHGWTDEYDDKSFMTKARDNFLNHQSVNFISVDWSKGSQNLDYFQSAADTQTVGRTIAKMLSQLSIRSSDFTCVGHSLGGHVCSYAAKYLKSEFRKTMGQVVGMDPAGPTFERTTAEVRIDHTDATFVQIIHSNGGDEDAGFLGMNAAFGHADFYPNGGVRQPGCNNFVCDHGEAPKMYVDSITHNGCNIPVCSKSNYDAGRCTNCLSGCNRMGWNVKGF
;
A
#
# COMPACT_ATOMS: atom_id res chain seq x y z
N MET A 1 5.22 44.11 37.01
CA MET A 1 5.21 43.52 35.67
C MET A 1 5.67 42.07 35.79
N LYS A 2 4.75 41.11 35.99
CA LYS A 2 5.11 39.69 36.13
C LYS A 2 5.24 39.09 34.74
N ILE A 3 6.45 38.65 34.42
CA ILE A 3 6.77 37.89 33.21
C ILE A 3 6.07 36.53 33.35
N ALA A 4 5.07 36.27 32.51
CA ALA A 4 4.47 34.95 32.38
C ALA A 4 5.42 34.10 31.52
N SER A 5 6.17 33.21 32.17
CA SER A 5 6.92 32.16 31.48
C SER A 5 5.91 31.22 30.81
N LEU A 6 5.81 31.28 29.48
CA LEU A 6 5.18 30.22 28.70
C LEU A 6 6.02 28.96 28.87
N LEU A 7 5.56 28.06 29.74
CA LEU A 7 6.02 26.67 29.77
C LEU A 7 5.47 26.00 28.50
N PHE A 8 6.31 25.87 27.47
CA PHE A 8 6.07 24.90 26.42
C PHE A 8 6.17 23.50 27.04
N ALA A 9 5.04 22.87 27.27
CA ALA A 9 4.99 21.44 27.56
C ALA A 9 5.42 20.70 26.29
N PHE A 10 6.70 20.35 26.18
CA PHE A 10 7.14 19.34 25.24
C PHE A 10 6.54 18.01 25.72
N SER A 11 5.54 17.49 25.01
CA SER A 11 5.09 16.12 25.24
C SER A 11 6.26 15.19 24.95
N ASN A 12 6.76 14.48 25.96
CA ASN A 12 7.81 13.49 25.75
C ASN A 12 7.33 12.41 24.79
N ALA A 13 8.21 12.00 23.88
CA ALA A 13 8.06 10.85 23.00
C ALA A 13 7.46 9.64 23.71
N ALA A 14 6.44 9.03 23.12
CA ALA A 14 5.91 7.77 23.61
C ALA A 14 6.41 6.62 22.73
N ASN A 15 6.57 5.44 23.33
CA ASN A 15 6.96 4.21 22.65
C ASN A 15 6.06 3.07 23.07
N VAL A 16 5.77 2.16 22.15
CA VAL A 16 5.09 0.88 22.43
C VAL A 16 5.83 -0.25 21.74
N CYS A 17 5.93 -1.42 22.40
CA CYS A 17 6.56 -2.61 21.83
C CYS A 17 5.61 -3.79 21.91
N TYR A 18 5.54 -4.56 20.84
CA TYR A 18 4.74 -5.79 20.78
C TYR A 18 5.65 -6.99 20.50
N ASN A 19 5.36 -8.11 21.16
CA ASN A 19 6.07 -9.35 20.91
C ASN A 19 6.00 -9.70 19.43
N ASN A 20 7.13 -10.14 18.87
CA ASN A 20 7.28 -10.51 17.46
C ASN A 20 7.10 -9.37 16.43
N VAL A 21 6.79 -8.14 16.85
CA VAL A 21 6.58 -6.98 15.97
C VAL A 21 7.45 -5.78 16.39
N GLY A 22 8.24 -5.89 17.46
CA GLY A 22 9.19 -4.83 17.83
C GLY A 22 8.50 -3.55 18.33
N CYS A 23 9.23 -2.44 18.28
CA CYS A 23 8.81 -1.18 18.89
C CYS A 23 8.42 -0.11 17.86
N PHE A 24 7.53 0.77 18.26
CA PHE A 24 7.06 1.94 17.52
C PHE A 24 7.19 3.18 18.39
N THR A 25 7.40 4.32 17.75
CA THR A 25 7.44 5.64 18.38
C THR A 25 6.44 6.56 17.72
N ASP A 26 5.93 7.53 18.47
CA ASP A 26 5.14 8.63 17.94
C ASP A 26 5.96 9.91 17.68
N ASP A 27 7.28 9.83 17.82
CA ASP A 27 8.17 10.94 17.48
C ASP A 27 8.27 11.19 15.98
N PRO A 28 8.67 12.42 15.56
CA PRO A 28 9.02 12.70 14.18
C PRO A 28 10.03 11.68 13.63
N PRO A 29 9.86 11.23 12.37
CA PRO A 29 8.91 11.74 11.38
C PRO A 29 7.49 11.17 11.47
N PHE A 30 7.22 10.22 12.38
CA PHE A 30 5.92 9.53 12.48
C PHE A 30 4.79 10.40 13.03
N SER A 31 5.14 11.56 13.60
CA SER A 31 4.22 12.68 13.84
C SER A 31 4.75 13.98 13.24
N VAL A 32 3.83 14.84 12.80
CA VAL A 32 4.10 16.16 12.24
C VAL A 32 3.07 17.13 12.84
N ASN A 33 3.55 18.17 13.52
CA ASN A 33 2.67 19.12 14.18
C ASN A 33 1.71 19.77 13.16
N GLY A 34 0.42 19.77 13.47
CA GLY A 34 -0.64 20.32 12.62
C GLY A 34 -1.00 19.49 11.39
N TYR A 35 -0.33 18.36 11.12
CA TYR A 35 -0.57 17.55 9.92
C TYR A 35 -0.77 16.06 10.20
N ARG A 36 0.12 15.45 10.99
CA ARG A 36 0.07 14.05 11.38
C ARG A 36 0.11 13.96 12.91
N PRO A 37 -1.06 13.90 13.59
CA PRO A 37 -1.12 13.83 15.04
C PRO A 37 -0.35 12.64 15.61
N ARG A 38 0.17 12.78 16.84
CA ARG A 38 0.79 11.67 17.58
C ARG A 38 -0.22 10.55 17.79
N ARG A 39 0.10 9.37 17.27
CA ARG A 39 -0.62 8.10 17.44
C ARG A 39 0.40 6.97 17.47
N LEU A 40 0.33 6.15 18.50
CA LEU A 40 1.09 4.90 18.53
C LEU A 40 0.27 3.81 17.83
N PRO A 41 0.88 3.01 16.93
CA PRO A 41 0.20 1.87 16.33
C PRO A 41 -0.29 0.89 17.39
N GLN A 42 -1.48 0.32 17.19
CA GLN A 42 -2.07 -0.70 18.06
C GLN A 42 -1.42 -2.08 17.84
N SER A 43 -1.73 -3.03 18.73
CA SER A 43 -1.13 -4.37 18.70
C SER A 43 -1.64 -5.17 17.50
N PRO A 44 -0.87 -6.17 17.00
CA PRO A 44 -1.32 -7.04 15.92
C PRO A 44 -2.68 -7.69 16.14
N ASN A 45 -3.02 -8.03 17.40
CA ASN A 45 -4.31 -8.65 17.73
C ASN A 45 -5.50 -7.69 17.60
N ASP A 46 -5.23 -6.40 17.81
CA ASP A 46 -6.21 -5.32 17.73
C ASP A 46 -6.38 -4.82 16.30
N VAL A 47 -5.36 -4.96 15.44
CA VAL A 47 -5.40 -4.44 14.06
C VAL A 47 -5.69 -5.50 13.00
N LEU A 48 -5.27 -6.76 13.19
CA LEU A 48 -5.40 -7.80 12.17
C LEU A 48 -6.64 -8.66 12.37
N THR A 49 -7.35 -8.90 11.27
CA THR A 49 -8.38 -9.93 11.17
C THR A 49 -7.75 -11.23 10.69
N GLY A 50 -6.90 -11.20 9.66
CA GLY A 50 -6.20 -12.39 9.20
C GLY A 50 -5.33 -12.20 7.95
N MET A 51 -4.53 -13.21 7.66
CA MET A 51 -3.80 -13.36 6.40
C MET A 51 -4.18 -14.69 5.77
N PHE A 52 -4.48 -14.69 4.48
CA PHE A 52 -5.08 -15.83 3.81
C PHE A 52 -4.38 -16.12 2.48
N ILE A 53 -3.88 -17.35 2.31
CA ILE A 53 -3.17 -17.78 1.10
C ILE A 53 -4.05 -18.64 0.20
N THR A 54 -3.96 -18.39 -1.10
CA THR A 54 -4.44 -19.29 -2.16
C THR A 54 -3.42 -19.39 -3.29
N ASN A 55 -3.26 -20.57 -3.89
CA ASN A 55 -2.35 -20.80 -5.03
C ASN A 55 -2.81 -21.99 -5.89
N SER A 56 -2.03 -22.34 -6.92
CA SER A 56 -2.35 -23.48 -7.80
C SER A 56 -2.35 -24.82 -7.06
N LYS A 57 -1.48 -24.99 -6.06
CA LYS A 57 -1.43 -26.17 -5.19
C LYS A 57 -2.67 -26.29 -4.29
N ASN A 58 -3.11 -25.17 -3.72
CA ASN A 58 -4.22 -25.06 -2.78
C ASN A 58 -5.20 -24.00 -3.29
N ARG A 59 -6.15 -24.43 -4.13
CA ARG A 59 -7.21 -23.55 -4.68
C ARG A 59 -8.26 -23.15 -3.64
N VAL A 60 -8.20 -23.74 -2.44
CA VAL A 60 -9.02 -23.33 -1.30
C VAL A 60 -8.16 -22.50 -0.38
N GLU A 61 -8.72 -21.37 0.04
CA GLU A 61 -8.07 -20.43 0.94
C GLU A 61 -7.65 -21.09 2.27
N ARG A 62 -6.49 -20.70 2.78
CA ARG A 62 -5.92 -21.17 4.05
C ARG A 62 -5.40 -19.99 4.86
N ALA A 63 -5.68 -19.98 6.16
CA ALA A 63 -5.09 -19.00 7.06
C ALA A 63 -3.56 -19.17 7.15
N VAL A 64 -2.84 -18.06 7.13
CA VAL A 64 -1.39 -18.00 7.33
C VAL A 64 -1.13 -17.49 8.74
N ASN A 65 -0.42 -18.28 9.54
CA ASN A 65 0.14 -17.79 10.80
C ASN A 65 1.41 -16.98 10.50
N TRP A 66 1.30 -15.65 10.53
CA TRP A 66 2.44 -14.75 10.25
C TRP A 66 3.56 -14.86 11.30
N GLN A 67 3.28 -15.35 12.51
CA GLN A 67 4.28 -15.51 13.56
C GLN A 67 5.16 -16.75 13.36
N SER A 68 4.59 -17.80 12.75
CA SER A 68 5.26 -19.07 12.47
C SER A 68 4.69 -19.65 11.18
N VAL A 69 5.33 -19.31 10.06
CA VAL A 69 4.81 -19.62 8.73
C VAL A 69 5.02 -21.11 8.41
N ASN A 70 3.93 -21.79 8.05
CA ASN A 70 4.02 -23.12 7.45
C ASN A 70 4.38 -22.99 5.96
N GLU A 71 5.67 -23.11 5.63
CA GLU A 71 6.15 -23.08 4.24
C GLU A 71 5.46 -24.10 3.32
N GLY A 72 4.92 -25.20 3.86
CA GLY A 72 4.20 -26.21 3.08
C GLY A 72 2.94 -25.68 2.37
N LEU A 73 2.42 -24.52 2.79
CA LEU A 73 1.33 -23.82 2.12
C LEU A 73 1.76 -23.14 0.81
N PHE A 74 3.06 -22.87 0.65
CA PHE A 74 3.63 -22.07 -0.42
C PHE A 74 4.26 -22.95 -1.51
N GLU A 75 4.18 -22.50 -2.76
CA GLU A 75 4.95 -23.02 -3.88
C GLU A 75 6.24 -22.21 -3.99
N THR A 76 7.37 -22.74 -3.50
CA THR A 76 8.63 -21.99 -3.32
C THR A 76 9.29 -21.53 -4.64
N ASN A 77 8.89 -22.11 -5.77
CA ASN A 77 9.33 -21.70 -7.11
C ASN A 77 8.41 -20.66 -7.78
N LYS A 78 7.40 -20.14 -7.07
CA LYS A 78 6.46 -19.14 -7.56
C LYS A 78 6.62 -17.81 -6.80
N LYS A 79 6.23 -16.72 -7.46
CA LYS A 79 6.18 -15.39 -6.83
C LYS A 79 5.17 -15.36 -5.69
N VAL A 80 5.37 -14.44 -4.75
CA VAL A 80 4.39 -14.13 -3.71
C VAL A 80 3.79 -12.77 -4.00
N VAL A 81 2.46 -12.70 -4.07
CA VAL A 81 1.71 -11.45 -4.23
C VAL A 81 0.87 -11.25 -2.98
N VAL A 82 1.23 -10.27 -2.16
CA VAL A 82 0.46 -9.82 -1.01
C VAL A 82 -0.46 -8.70 -1.47
N MET A 83 -1.74 -8.75 -1.11
CA MET A 83 -2.71 -7.68 -1.38
C MET A 83 -3.41 -7.23 -0.10
N THR A 84 -3.64 -5.93 0.06
CA THR A 84 -4.31 -5.37 1.24
C THR A 84 -5.15 -4.13 0.93
N HIS A 85 -6.21 -3.94 1.72
CA HIS A 85 -7.20 -2.88 1.57
C HIS A 85 -6.86 -1.62 2.38
N GLY A 86 -7.73 -0.61 2.28
CA GLY A 86 -7.60 0.70 2.91
C GLY A 86 -8.48 0.93 4.14
N TRP A 87 -8.63 2.21 4.49
CA TRP A 87 -9.51 2.69 5.57
C TRP A 87 -10.99 2.36 5.27
N THR A 88 -11.73 1.94 6.28
CA THR A 88 -13.15 1.51 6.21
C THR A 88 -13.48 0.33 5.30
N ASP A 89 -12.49 -0.23 4.60
CA ASP A 89 -12.64 -1.39 3.72
C ASP A 89 -12.30 -2.69 4.46
N GLU A 90 -12.65 -3.83 3.86
CA GLU A 90 -12.45 -5.17 4.43
C GLU A 90 -12.24 -6.24 3.33
N TYR A 91 -11.81 -7.44 3.75
CA TYR A 91 -11.74 -8.59 2.86
C TYR A 91 -13.00 -9.45 2.97
N ASP A 92 -13.93 -9.26 2.03
CA ASP A 92 -15.14 -10.07 1.88
C ASP A 92 -15.31 -10.61 0.44
N ASP A 93 -16.39 -11.35 0.20
CA ASP A 93 -16.73 -11.93 -1.11
C ASP A 93 -16.94 -10.88 -2.22
N LYS A 94 -17.22 -9.61 -1.88
CA LYS A 94 -17.47 -8.53 -2.84
C LYS A 94 -16.24 -7.66 -3.10
N SER A 95 -15.23 -7.75 -2.24
CA SER A 95 -14.02 -6.94 -2.29
C SER A 95 -13.26 -7.11 -3.62
N PHE A 96 -12.50 -6.07 -3.98
CA PHE A 96 -11.59 -6.13 -5.13
C PHE A 96 -10.50 -7.21 -4.92
N MET A 97 -10.16 -7.51 -3.67
CA MET A 97 -9.16 -8.51 -3.30
C MET A 97 -9.64 -9.93 -3.64
N THR A 98 -10.92 -10.23 -3.43
CA THR A 98 -11.53 -11.52 -3.85
C THR A 98 -11.47 -11.69 -5.37
N LYS A 99 -11.80 -10.64 -6.12
CA LYS A 99 -11.67 -10.66 -7.59
C LYS A 99 -10.21 -10.81 -8.03
N ALA A 100 -9.28 -10.13 -7.36
CA ALA A 100 -7.86 -10.26 -7.62
C ALA A 100 -7.37 -11.69 -7.39
N ARG A 101 -7.74 -12.30 -6.25
CA ARG A 101 -7.45 -13.69 -5.92
C ARG A 101 -7.89 -14.61 -7.04
N ASP A 102 -9.15 -14.50 -7.45
CA ASP A 102 -9.72 -15.37 -8.49
C ASP A 102 -9.02 -15.18 -9.84
N ASN A 103 -8.71 -13.93 -10.21
CA ASN A 103 -7.95 -13.63 -11.42
C ASN A 103 -6.53 -14.23 -11.36
N PHE A 104 -5.83 -14.11 -10.23
CA PHE A 104 -4.52 -14.73 -10.06
C PHE A 104 -4.60 -16.25 -10.11
N LEU A 105 -5.59 -16.88 -9.47
CA LEU A 105 -5.74 -18.34 -9.46
C LEU A 105 -6.09 -18.94 -10.81
N ASN A 106 -6.76 -18.18 -11.67
CA ASN A 106 -7.23 -18.66 -12.97
C ASN A 106 -6.28 -18.31 -14.12
N HIS A 107 -5.50 -17.24 -13.99
CA HIS A 107 -4.70 -16.70 -15.10
C HIS A 107 -3.21 -16.57 -14.81
N GLN A 108 -2.78 -16.72 -13.56
CA GLN A 108 -1.39 -16.54 -13.15
C GLN A 108 -0.93 -17.70 -12.26
N SER A 109 0.37 -17.87 -12.09
CA SER A 109 0.93 -18.88 -11.16
C SER A 109 1.70 -18.18 -10.05
N VAL A 110 1.00 -17.82 -8.98
CA VAL A 110 1.55 -17.10 -7.82
C VAL A 110 1.03 -17.70 -6.51
N ASN A 111 1.75 -17.45 -5.42
CA ASN A 111 1.22 -17.52 -4.07
C ASN A 111 0.51 -16.20 -3.78
N PHE A 112 -0.82 -16.17 -3.85
CA PHE A 112 -1.60 -14.96 -3.56
C PHE A 112 -1.98 -14.93 -2.08
N ILE A 113 -1.75 -13.80 -1.41
CA ILE A 113 -2.04 -13.59 0.00
C ILE A 113 -2.92 -12.35 0.17
N SER A 114 -4.15 -12.54 0.67
CA SER A 114 -5.00 -11.46 1.15
C SER A 114 -4.64 -11.11 2.59
N VAL A 115 -4.49 -9.82 2.89
CA VAL A 115 -4.29 -9.31 4.26
C VAL A 115 -5.49 -8.46 4.66
N ASP A 116 -6.27 -8.97 5.60
CA ASP A 116 -7.42 -8.33 6.19
C ASP A 116 -7.04 -7.72 7.55
N TRP A 117 -7.15 -6.40 7.62
CA TRP A 117 -6.87 -5.61 8.82
C TRP A 117 -8.07 -4.73 9.18
N SER A 118 -9.29 -5.18 8.84
CA SER A 118 -10.56 -4.51 9.12
C SER A 118 -10.71 -4.05 10.57
N LYS A 119 -10.19 -4.79 11.56
CA LYS A 119 -10.20 -4.33 12.97
C LYS A 119 -9.50 -3.00 13.19
N GLY A 120 -8.37 -2.77 12.52
CA GLY A 120 -7.63 -1.51 12.58
C GLY A 120 -8.11 -0.47 11.56
N SER A 121 -8.56 -0.90 10.38
CA SER A 121 -8.96 0.01 9.30
C SER A 121 -10.37 0.58 9.47
N GLN A 122 -11.27 -0.10 10.16
CA GLN A 122 -12.64 0.36 10.43
C GLN A 122 -12.71 1.17 11.73
N ASN A 123 -11.71 2.01 11.97
CA ASN A 123 -11.66 2.91 13.12
C ASN A 123 -12.20 4.29 12.75
N LEU A 124 -13.07 4.86 13.59
CA LEU A 124 -13.57 6.22 13.44
C LEU A 124 -12.44 7.26 13.51
N ASP A 125 -11.36 6.96 14.23
CA ASP A 125 -10.13 7.76 14.19
C ASP A 125 -9.25 7.32 13.01
N TYR A 126 -9.34 8.08 11.90
CA TYR A 126 -8.47 7.89 10.74
C TYR A 126 -6.98 7.96 11.09
N PHE A 127 -6.58 8.84 12.03
CA PHE A 127 -5.18 8.99 12.41
C PHE A 127 -4.65 7.72 13.09
N GLN A 128 -5.51 7.03 13.84
CA GLN A 128 -5.16 5.74 14.43
C GLN A 128 -4.99 4.67 13.34
N SER A 129 -5.93 4.59 12.39
CA SER A 129 -5.80 3.66 11.24
C SER A 129 -4.53 3.91 10.44
N ALA A 130 -4.18 5.19 10.23
CA ALA A 130 -2.95 5.60 9.55
C ALA A 130 -1.68 5.20 10.33
N ALA A 131 -1.71 5.19 11.66
CA ALA A 131 -0.62 4.69 12.48
C ALA A 131 -0.53 3.15 12.42
N ASP A 132 -1.67 2.46 12.48
CA ASP A 132 -1.77 1.00 12.46
C ASP A 132 -1.23 0.36 11.19
N THR A 133 -1.14 1.12 10.08
CA THR A 133 -0.45 0.68 8.86
C THR A 133 0.98 0.20 9.12
N GLN A 134 1.66 0.75 10.13
CA GLN A 134 3.00 0.32 10.55
C GLN A 134 2.97 -1.10 11.15
N THR A 135 2.02 -1.39 12.03
CA THR A 135 1.86 -2.72 12.64
C THR A 135 1.54 -3.75 11.57
N VAL A 136 0.59 -3.46 10.68
CA VAL A 136 0.21 -4.38 9.58
C VAL A 136 1.40 -4.61 8.66
N GLY A 137 2.09 -3.56 8.22
CA GLY A 137 3.27 -3.67 7.37
C GLY A 137 4.37 -4.54 7.99
N ARG A 138 4.67 -4.35 9.28
CA ARG A 138 5.71 -5.15 9.94
C ARG A 138 5.31 -6.63 10.11
N THR A 139 4.03 -6.93 10.32
CA THR A 139 3.57 -8.34 10.34
C THR A 139 3.72 -9.03 8.99
N ILE A 140 3.45 -8.31 7.87
CA ILE A 140 3.70 -8.80 6.51
C ILE A 140 5.20 -9.04 6.30
N ALA A 141 6.05 -8.09 6.70
CA ALA A 141 7.50 -8.21 6.59
C ALA A 141 8.02 -9.46 7.32
N LYS A 142 7.55 -9.69 8.55
CA LYS A 142 7.91 -10.86 9.33
C LYS A 142 7.46 -12.17 8.68
N MET A 143 6.23 -12.24 8.16
CA MET A 143 5.75 -13.41 7.43
C MET A 143 6.64 -13.69 6.21
N LEU A 144 6.88 -12.69 5.36
CA LEU A 144 7.72 -12.83 4.16
C LEU A 144 9.17 -13.20 4.50
N SER A 145 9.71 -12.72 5.62
CA SER A 145 11.08 -12.99 6.03
C SER A 145 11.36 -14.49 6.29
N GLN A 146 10.32 -15.24 6.67
CA GLN A 146 10.41 -16.67 7.01
C GLN A 146 10.38 -17.57 5.78
N LEU A 147 10.01 -17.06 4.60
CA LEU A 147 9.88 -17.85 3.38
C LEU A 147 11.23 -18.10 2.71
N SER A 148 11.43 -19.34 2.28
CA SER A 148 12.50 -19.79 1.38
C SER A 148 12.24 -19.42 -0.09
N ILE A 149 11.78 -18.19 -0.32
CA ILE A 149 11.53 -17.58 -1.63
C ILE A 149 12.39 -16.32 -1.72
N ARG A 150 12.95 -16.02 -2.90
CA ARG A 150 13.78 -14.82 -3.08
C ARG A 150 12.94 -13.58 -2.83
N SER A 151 13.48 -12.60 -2.10
CA SER A 151 12.74 -11.38 -1.80
C SER A 151 12.41 -10.53 -3.04
N SER A 152 13.19 -10.68 -4.12
CA SER A 152 12.91 -10.09 -5.43
C SER A 152 11.68 -10.69 -6.12
N ASP A 153 11.19 -11.84 -5.66
CA ASP A 153 9.95 -12.48 -6.13
C ASP A 153 8.73 -12.12 -5.26
N PHE A 154 8.89 -11.18 -4.32
CA PHE A 154 7.80 -10.62 -3.52
C PHE A 154 7.23 -9.36 -4.16
N THR A 155 5.90 -9.29 -4.19
CA THR A 155 5.12 -8.12 -4.60
C THR A 155 4.10 -7.81 -3.52
N CYS A 156 4.02 -6.55 -3.07
CA CYS A 156 2.95 -6.08 -2.19
C CYS A 156 2.11 -5.02 -2.91
N VAL A 157 0.80 -5.22 -2.94
CA VAL A 157 -0.17 -4.37 -3.63
C VAL A 157 -1.18 -3.83 -2.61
N GLY A 158 -1.29 -2.52 -2.48
CA GLY A 158 -2.12 -1.90 -1.45
C GLY A 158 -2.96 -0.76 -1.98
N HIS A 159 -4.24 -0.72 -1.61
CA HIS A 159 -5.14 0.39 -1.92
C HIS A 159 -5.21 1.39 -0.77
N SER A 160 -5.24 2.70 -1.06
CA SER A 160 -5.44 3.74 -0.04
C SER A 160 -4.39 3.63 1.09
N LEU A 161 -4.80 3.53 2.36
CA LEU A 161 -3.89 3.22 3.49
C LEU A 161 -3.08 1.94 3.29
N GLY A 162 -3.62 0.96 2.55
CA GLY A 162 -2.94 -0.28 2.18
C GLY A 162 -1.68 -0.04 1.34
N GLY A 163 -1.61 1.04 0.56
CA GLY A 163 -0.39 1.42 -0.16
C GLY A 163 0.76 1.71 0.82
N HIS A 164 0.46 2.36 1.94
CA HIS A 164 1.41 2.62 3.02
C HIS A 164 1.70 1.37 3.85
N VAL A 165 0.72 0.47 4.04
CA VAL A 165 0.97 -0.87 4.63
C VAL A 165 2.07 -1.60 3.83
N CYS A 166 1.96 -1.62 2.49
CA CYS A 166 2.95 -2.26 1.63
C CYS A 166 4.31 -1.56 1.66
N SER A 167 4.33 -0.23 1.73
CA SER A 167 5.55 0.55 1.96
C SER A 167 6.24 0.14 3.27
N TYR A 168 5.51 0.13 4.39
CA TYR A 168 6.06 -0.31 5.67
C TYR A 168 6.53 -1.76 5.64
N ALA A 169 5.79 -2.66 4.99
CA ALA A 169 6.21 -4.04 4.80
C ALA A 169 7.57 -4.13 4.10
N ALA A 170 7.78 -3.38 3.03
CA ALA A 170 9.04 -3.36 2.31
C ALA A 170 10.18 -2.73 3.13
N LYS A 171 9.92 -1.61 3.82
CA LYS A 171 10.88 -0.95 4.72
C LYS A 171 11.35 -1.87 5.84
N TYR A 172 10.44 -2.53 6.53
CA TYR A 172 10.79 -3.46 7.62
C TYR A 172 11.46 -4.73 7.09
N LEU A 173 11.03 -5.24 5.93
CA LEU A 173 11.70 -6.38 5.30
C LEU A 173 13.18 -6.06 5.00
N LYS A 174 13.45 -4.83 4.55
CA LYS A 174 14.79 -4.33 4.25
C LYS A 174 15.61 -4.04 5.52
N SER A 175 15.07 -3.28 6.47
CA SER A 175 15.81 -2.82 7.65
C SER A 175 16.03 -3.92 8.70
N GLU A 176 15.05 -4.80 8.92
CA GLU A 176 15.11 -5.82 9.98
C GLU A 176 15.65 -7.16 9.47
N PHE A 177 15.35 -7.51 8.21
CA PHE A 177 15.67 -8.82 7.64
C PHE A 177 16.66 -8.77 6.48
N ARG A 178 17.14 -7.57 6.09
CA ARG A 178 18.11 -7.36 5.00
C ARG A 178 17.64 -7.94 3.65
N LYS A 179 16.32 -7.97 3.44
CA LYS A 179 15.67 -8.49 2.23
C LYS A 179 15.00 -7.33 1.49
N THR A 180 15.39 -7.10 0.24
CA THR A 180 14.74 -6.06 -0.60
C THR A 180 13.58 -6.68 -1.36
N MET A 181 12.38 -6.09 -1.22
CA MET A 181 11.18 -6.52 -1.92
C MET A 181 11.33 -6.25 -3.43
N GLY A 182 10.82 -7.16 -4.26
CA GLY A 182 10.83 -6.99 -5.72
C GLY A 182 9.98 -5.83 -6.17
N GLN A 183 8.72 -5.78 -5.71
CA GLN A 183 7.80 -4.74 -6.15
C GLN A 183 6.84 -4.28 -5.04
N VAL A 184 6.61 -2.97 -4.99
CA VAL A 184 5.47 -2.38 -4.27
C VAL A 184 4.55 -1.71 -5.29
N VAL A 185 3.24 -1.89 -5.13
CA VAL A 185 2.22 -1.22 -5.94
C VAL A 185 1.26 -0.49 -5.01
N GLY A 186 1.18 0.83 -5.17
CA GLY A 186 0.19 1.69 -4.53
C GLY A 186 -0.98 1.97 -5.46
N MET A 187 -2.17 1.51 -5.12
CA MET A 187 -3.42 1.85 -5.81
C MET A 187 -4.03 3.03 -5.08
N ASP A 188 -3.90 4.21 -5.67
CA ASP A 188 -4.30 5.51 -5.13
C ASP A 188 -3.96 5.65 -3.62
N PRO A 189 -2.67 5.61 -3.22
CA PRO A 189 -2.28 5.66 -1.82
C PRO A 189 -2.85 6.90 -1.13
N ALA A 190 -3.26 6.78 0.13
CA ALA A 190 -3.96 7.87 0.81
C ALA A 190 -3.08 9.13 0.97
N GLY A 191 -3.60 10.29 0.59
CA GLY A 191 -2.94 11.59 0.77
C GLY A 191 -2.89 12.01 2.24
N PRO A 192 -4.05 12.15 2.92
CA PRO A 192 -4.14 12.68 4.27
C PRO A 192 -3.17 12.01 5.23
N THR A 193 -2.32 12.82 5.88
CA THR A 193 -1.28 12.43 6.86
C THR A 193 -0.04 11.73 6.27
N PHE A 194 0.08 11.63 4.95
CA PHE A 194 1.20 10.96 4.27
C PHE A 194 1.86 11.83 3.20
N GLU A 195 1.11 12.54 2.35
CA GLU A 195 1.67 13.26 1.19
C GLU A 195 2.76 14.26 1.58
N ARG A 196 2.54 15.04 2.65
CA ARG A 196 3.50 16.03 3.16
C ARG A 196 4.53 15.45 4.15
N THR A 197 4.72 14.12 4.17
CA THR A 197 5.69 13.43 5.06
C THR A 197 6.93 12.94 4.34
N THR A 198 7.93 12.51 5.11
CA THR A 198 9.19 11.98 4.59
C THR A 198 9.04 10.54 4.09
N ALA A 199 10.03 10.07 3.31
CA ALA A 199 10.04 8.73 2.74
C ALA A 199 9.93 7.62 3.80
N GLU A 200 10.34 7.85 5.04
CA GLU A 200 10.18 6.90 6.15
C GLU A 200 8.71 6.59 6.46
N VAL A 201 7.80 7.54 6.24
CA VAL A 201 6.39 7.45 6.66
C VAL A 201 5.46 7.03 5.52
N ARG A 202 5.65 7.57 4.32
CA ARG A 202 4.80 7.32 3.15
C ARG A 202 5.41 6.31 2.19
N ILE A 203 4.63 5.87 1.21
CA ILE A 203 5.13 5.09 0.08
C ILE A 203 6.18 5.91 -0.69
N ASP A 204 7.26 5.26 -1.09
CA ASP A 204 8.38 5.91 -1.77
C ASP A 204 9.14 4.92 -2.67
N HIS A 205 9.71 5.42 -3.76
CA HIS A 205 10.50 4.64 -4.71
C HIS A 205 11.65 3.86 -4.04
N THR A 206 12.19 4.34 -2.91
CA THR A 206 13.27 3.65 -2.18
C THR A 206 12.86 2.37 -1.44
N ASP A 207 11.55 2.08 -1.36
CA ASP A 207 10.98 0.97 -0.57
C ASP A 207 11.30 -0.41 -1.16
N ALA A 208 11.33 -0.53 -2.48
CA ALA A 208 11.50 -1.79 -3.20
C ALA A 208 12.35 -1.62 -4.46
N THR A 209 12.65 -2.73 -5.13
CA THR A 209 13.38 -2.68 -6.42
C THR A 209 12.60 -1.91 -7.47
N PHE A 210 11.26 -2.01 -7.44
CA PHE A 210 10.38 -1.21 -8.28
C PHE A 210 9.12 -0.81 -7.50
N VAL A 211 8.67 0.42 -7.69
CA VAL A 211 7.49 0.98 -7.01
C VAL A 211 6.61 1.61 -8.07
N GLN A 212 5.38 1.12 -8.18
CA GLN A 212 4.38 1.65 -9.10
C GLN A 212 3.27 2.31 -8.30
N ILE A 213 2.82 3.49 -8.71
CA ILE A 213 1.67 4.17 -8.12
C ILE A 213 0.63 4.42 -9.21
N ILE A 214 -0.64 4.13 -8.92
CA ILE A 214 -1.78 4.40 -9.81
C ILE A 214 -2.64 5.46 -9.12
N HIS A 215 -2.61 6.69 -9.61
CA HIS A 215 -3.40 7.80 -9.08
C HIS A 215 -4.76 7.84 -9.78
N SER A 216 -5.84 7.73 -9.03
CA SER A 216 -7.20 7.84 -9.57
C SER A 216 -8.03 8.92 -8.89
N ASN A 217 -7.67 9.33 -7.68
CA ASN A 217 -8.20 10.48 -6.96
C ASN A 217 -7.10 11.31 -6.29
N GLY A 218 -5.99 11.50 -7.01
CA GLY A 218 -4.91 12.40 -6.61
C GLY A 218 -5.32 13.86 -6.71
N GLY A 219 -5.14 14.62 -5.64
CA GLY A 219 -5.41 16.06 -5.64
C GLY A 219 -5.02 16.71 -4.33
N ASP A 220 -5.46 17.95 -4.11
CA ASP A 220 -5.22 18.65 -2.85
C ASP A 220 -6.04 18.00 -1.72
N GLU A 221 -5.37 17.35 -0.78
CA GLU A 221 -6.00 16.73 0.39
C GLU A 221 -6.80 17.74 1.23
N ASP A 222 -6.40 19.02 1.26
CA ASP A 222 -7.13 20.08 1.97
C ASP A 222 -8.43 20.46 1.24
N ALA A 223 -8.57 20.07 -0.04
CA ALA A 223 -9.80 20.17 -0.84
C ALA A 223 -10.65 18.88 -0.84
N GLY A 224 -10.28 17.88 -0.02
CA GLY A 224 -11.05 16.65 0.20
C GLY A 224 -10.69 15.49 -0.74
N PHE A 225 -9.62 15.60 -1.52
CA PHE A 225 -9.08 14.47 -2.27
C PHE A 225 -8.52 13.39 -1.33
N LEU A 226 -8.70 12.13 -1.72
CA LEU A 226 -8.36 10.99 -0.87
C LEU A 226 -6.97 10.42 -1.18
N GLY A 227 -6.58 10.44 -2.46
CA GLY A 227 -5.29 9.92 -2.93
C GLY A 227 -4.18 10.97 -2.92
N MET A 228 -2.93 10.51 -2.80
CA MET A 228 -1.75 11.33 -2.98
C MET A 228 -1.70 11.89 -4.41
N ASN A 229 -1.28 13.14 -4.58
CA ASN A 229 -1.11 13.74 -5.91
C ASN A 229 0.33 13.65 -6.42
N ALA A 230 1.30 13.91 -5.54
CA ALA A 230 2.71 13.91 -5.90
C ALA A 230 3.23 12.52 -6.31
N ALA A 231 4.14 12.53 -7.29
CA ALA A 231 4.80 11.33 -7.78
C ALA A 231 5.91 10.90 -6.81
N PHE A 232 5.79 9.68 -6.29
CA PHE A 232 6.76 9.10 -5.36
C PHE A 232 7.17 7.69 -5.73
N GLY A 233 6.66 7.12 -6.83
CA GLY A 233 7.07 5.84 -7.36
C GLY A 233 8.30 5.94 -8.27
N HIS A 234 8.73 4.78 -8.76
CA HIS A 234 9.56 4.70 -9.96
C HIS A 234 8.71 4.96 -11.22
N ALA A 235 7.42 4.61 -11.17
CA ALA A 235 6.45 4.90 -12.21
C ALA A 235 5.11 5.28 -11.56
N ASP A 236 4.64 6.49 -11.87
CA ASP A 236 3.40 7.05 -11.36
C ASP A 236 2.44 7.23 -12.55
N PHE A 237 1.33 6.51 -12.52
CA PHE A 237 0.33 6.48 -13.58
C PHE A 237 -0.87 7.32 -13.19
N TYR A 238 -1.30 8.21 -14.08
CA TYR A 238 -2.41 9.14 -13.88
C TYR A 238 -3.52 8.88 -14.92
N PRO A 239 -4.21 7.72 -14.87
CA PRO A 239 -5.33 7.44 -15.76
C PRO A 239 -6.36 8.57 -15.72
N ASN A 240 -6.76 9.05 -16.90
CA ASN A 240 -7.71 10.16 -17.06
C ASN A 240 -7.25 11.46 -16.35
N GLY A 241 -5.93 11.65 -16.21
CA GLY A 241 -5.34 12.78 -15.51
C GLY A 241 -5.17 12.57 -14.00
N GLY A 242 -5.63 11.42 -13.47
CA GLY A 242 -5.38 10.94 -12.12
C GLY A 242 -6.23 11.56 -11.01
N VAL A 243 -7.21 12.41 -11.36
CA VAL A 243 -8.01 13.20 -10.41
C VAL A 243 -9.48 12.76 -10.37
N ARG A 244 -10.10 12.64 -11.55
CA ARG A 244 -11.51 12.31 -11.76
C ARG A 244 -11.65 11.22 -12.80
N GLN A 245 -12.43 10.20 -12.50
CA GLN A 245 -12.55 9.03 -13.34
C GLN A 245 -13.89 9.02 -14.08
N PRO A 246 -13.91 8.61 -15.36
CA PRO A 246 -15.14 8.50 -16.12
C PRO A 246 -16.16 7.59 -15.42
N GLY A 247 -17.41 8.07 -15.29
CA GLY A 247 -18.49 7.33 -14.63
C GLY A 247 -18.57 7.52 -13.11
N CYS A 248 -17.62 8.25 -12.51
CA CYS A 248 -17.65 8.59 -11.09
C CYS A 248 -18.24 9.97 -10.82
N ASN A 249 -19.04 10.06 -9.76
CA ASN A 249 -19.73 11.29 -9.34
C ASN A 249 -19.21 11.85 -7.99
N ASN A 250 -18.24 11.20 -7.36
CA ASN A 250 -17.66 11.60 -6.07
C ASN A 250 -16.24 11.02 -5.89
N PHE A 251 -15.50 11.57 -4.92
CA PHE A 251 -14.11 11.19 -4.64
C PHE A 251 -13.95 9.72 -4.21
N VAL A 252 -14.92 9.14 -3.50
CA VAL A 252 -14.87 7.73 -3.08
C VAL A 252 -14.91 6.80 -4.28
N CYS A 253 -15.76 7.11 -5.27
CA CYS A 253 -15.78 6.38 -6.54
C CYS A 253 -14.46 6.53 -7.28
N ASP A 254 -13.97 7.77 -7.45
CA ASP A 254 -12.69 8.05 -8.11
C ASP A 254 -11.54 7.26 -7.46
N HIS A 255 -11.50 7.22 -6.12
CA HIS A 255 -10.51 6.50 -5.31
C HIS A 255 -10.60 4.97 -5.49
N GLY A 256 -11.81 4.46 -5.70
CA GLY A 256 -12.10 3.04 -5.92
C GLY A 256 -11.83 2.53 -7.34
N GLU A 257 -11.43 3.39 -8.28
CA GLU A 257 -11.11 2.97 -9.66
C GLU A 257 -9.70 2.37 -9.80
N ALA A 258 -8.70 2.84 -9.03
CA ALA A 258 -7.36 2.27 -9.12
C ALA A 258 -7.32 0.74 -8.84
N PRO A 259 -8.03 0.21 -7.82
CA PRO A 259 -8.15 -1.24 -7.66
C PRO A 259 -8.81 -1.94 -8.84
N LYS A 260 -9.86 -1.36 -9.44
CA LYS A 260 -10.53 -1.97 -10.60
C LYS A 260 -9.59 -2.09 -11.78
N MET A 261 -8.85 -1.02 -12.09
CA MET A 261 -7.85 -1.00 -13.17
C MET A 261 -6.72 -2.00 -12.92
N TYR A 262 -6.21 -2.09 -11.70
CA TYR A 262 -5.17 -3.08 -11.36
C TYR A 262 -5.71 -4.52 -11.49
N VAL A 263 -6.88 -4.81 -10.96
CA VAL A 263 -7.49 -6.15 -11.02
C VAL A 263 -7.76 -6.59 -12.45
N ASP A 264 -8.24 -5.68 -13.30
CA ASP A 264 -8.44 -5.94 -14.73
C ASP A 264 -7.12 -6.24 -15.46
N SER A 265 -6.04 -5.55 -15.10
CA SER A 265 -4.73 -5.75 -15.72
C SER A 265 -4.15 -7.16 -15.53
N ILE A 266 -4.60 -7.91 -14.50
CA ILE A 266 -4.15 -9.28 -14.22
C ILE A 266 -4.50 -10.23 -15.38
N THR A 267 -5.64 -9.98 -16.04
CA THR A 267 -6.16 -10.83 -17.14
C THR A 267 -5.94 -10.22 -18.51
N HIS A 268 -5.93 -8.88 -18.62
CA HIS A 268 -5.91 -8.18 -19.90
C HIS A 268 -4.57 -7.55 -20.27
N ASN A 269 -3.48 -7.95 -19.59
CA ASN A 269 -2.13 -7.42 -19.83
C ASN A 269 -2.00 -5.88 -19.64
N GLY A 270 -2.94 -5.25 -18.94
CA GLY A 270 -2.93 -3.81 -18.65
C GLY A 270 -3.00 -2.89 -19.87
N CYS A 271 -2.98 -1.58 -19.63
CA CYS A 271 -2.97 -0.55 -20.67
C CYS A 271 -1.55 -0.01 -20.88
N ASN A 272 -1.18 0.22 -22.14
CA ASN A 272 0.02 0.97 -22.50
C ASN A 272 -0.28 2.46 -22.36
N ILE A 273 0.38 3.13 -21.41
CA ILE A 273 0.20 4.54 -21.11
C ILE A 273 1.42 5.31 -21.62
N PRO A 274 1.24 6.32 -22.50
CA PRO A 274 2.33 7.17 -22.98
C PRO A 274 3.09 7.85 -21.85
N VAL A 275 4.42 7.89 -21.95
CA VAL A 275 5.24 8.71 -21.05
C VAL A 275 4.98 10.18 -21.38
N CYS A 276 4.50 10.94 -20.39
CA CYS A 276 4.01 12.29 -20.64
C CYS A 276 4.16 13.20 -19.42
N SER A 277 4.62 14.43 -19.65
CA SER A 277 4.51 15.51 -18.66
C SER A 277 3.07 16.01 -18.58
N LYS A 278 2.62 16.45 -17.39
CA LYS A 278 1.26 16.98 -17.18
C LYS A 278 0.85 18.06 -18.19
N SER A 279 1.75 19.01 -18.49
CA SER A 279 1.49 20.08 -19.47
C SER A 279 1.20 19.56 -20.88
N ASN A 280 1.94 18.56 -21.35
CA ASN A 280 1.71 17.92 -22.64
C ASN A 280 0.43 17.08 -22.65
N TYR A 281 0.08 16.43 -21.53
CA TYR A 281 -1.19 15.73 -21.38
C TYR A 281 -2.36 16.72 -21.51
N ASP A 282 -2.31 17.84 -20.77
CA ASP A 282 -3.35 18.88 -20.78
C ASP A 282 -3.48 19.56 -22.14
N ALA A 283 -2.38 19.66 -22.89
CA ALA A 283 -2.38 20.17 -24.26
C ALA A 283 -2.83 19.14 -25.31
N GLY A 284 -3.24 17.93 -24.91
CA GLY A 284 -3.67 16.86 -25.82
C GLY A 284 -2.56 16.29 -26.71
N ARG A 285 -1.29 16.40 -26.28
CA ARG A 285 -0.12 16.02 -27.08
C ARG A 285 0.36 14.59 -26.84
N CYS A 286 -0.21 13.89 -25.86
CA CYS A 286 0.20 12.55 -25.46
C CYS A 286 -0.83 11.50 -25.88
N THR A 287 -1.06 11.38 -27.19
CA THR A 287 -2.07 10.49 -27.78
C THR A 287 -1.53 9.14 -28.24
N ASN A 288 -0.22 8.94 -28.21
CA ASN A 288 0.43 7.72 -28.71
C ASN A 288 1.75 7.42 -27.97
N CYS A 289 2.31 6.24 -28.23
CA CYS A 289 3.54 5.74 -27.60
C CYS A 289 4.83 6.21 -28.30
N LEU A 290 4.84 7.35 -29.01
CA LEU A 290 6.01 7.75 -29.81
C LEU A 290 7.28 7.94 -28.98
N SER A 291 7.14 8.41 -27.74
CA SER A 291 8.25 8.57 -26.78
C SER A 291 8.42 7.35 -25.85
N GLY A 292 7.76 6.24 -26.17
CA GLY A 292 7.65 5.07 -25.29
C GLY A 292 6.32 5.02 -24.53
N CYS A 293 5.94 3.81 -24.15
CA CYS A 293 4.78 3.55 -23.31
C CYS A 293 5.19 2.65 -22.15
N ASN A 294 4.59 2.93 -21.01
CA ASN A 294 4.72 2.13 -19.82
C ASN A 294 3.42 1.39 -19.60
N ARG A 295 3.51 0.12 -19.23
CA ARG A 295 2.32 -0.65 -18.89
C ARG A 295 1.94 -0.35 -17.45
N MET A 296 0.67 -0.08 -17.21
CA MET A 296 0.12 0.05 -15.87
C MET A 296 -0.45 -1.29 -15.38
N GLY A 297 -0.26 -1.59 -14.09
CA GLY A 297 -0.92 -2.71 -13.41
C GLY A 297 -0.01 -3.91 -13.10
N TRP A 298 -0.49 -5.13 -13.31
CA TRP A 298 0.25 -6.36 -13.04
C TRP A 298 1.38 -6.60 -14.06
N ASN A 299 2.48 -7.20 -13.58
CA ASN A 299 3.62 -7.65 -14.39
C ASN A 299 4.34 -6.56 -15.20
N VAL A 300 4.41 -5.36 -14.63
CA VAL A 300 5.26 -4.29 -15.13
C VAL A 300 6.71 -4.62 -14.79
N LYS A 301 7.55 -4.80 -15.81
CA LYS A 301 9.00 -4.93 -15.61
C LYS A 301 9.58 -3.52 -15.60
N GLY A 302 10.32 -3.18 -14.52
CA GLY A 302 11.09 -1.95 -14.44
C GLY A 302 12.08 -1.85 -15.62
N PHE A 303 12.35 -0.63 -16.05
CA PHE A 303 13.23 -0.28 -17.18
C PHE A 303 14.66 -0.75 -16.96
#